data_AF-A0A6H2HAS2-F1
#
_entry.id   AF-A0A6H2HAS2-F1
#
_cell.length_a   1.000
_cell.length_b   1.000
_cell.length_c   1.000
_cell.angle_alpha   90.00
_cell.angle_beta   90.00
_cell.angle_gamma   90.00
#
_symmetry.space_group_name_H-M   'P 1'
#
loop_
_entity.id
_entity.type
_entity.pdbx_description
1 polymer ?
#
loop_
_entity_poly.entity_id
_entity_poly.type
_entity_poly.pdbx_seq_one_letter_code
_entity_poly.pdbx_strand_id
1 'polypeptide(L)'
;MADQIPRQTSDFEMLAYVTNSAALLGLSLAPAQAERVAQQLERTALMAQQLDALKLAPDHELAEIYCPLAFPLQATQEQQDKSL
;
A
#
# COMPACT_ATOMS: atom_id res chain seq x y z
N MET A 1 -17.18 1.60 17.25
CA MET A 1 -16.48 0.34 17.54
C MET A 1 -16.50 -0.46 16.25
N ALA A 2 -15.48 -0.29 15.41
CA ALA A 2 -15.34 -1.13 14.23
C ALA A 2 -14.82 -2.48 14.71
N ASP A 3 -15.62 -3.51 14.50
CA ASP A 3 -15.31 -4.90 14.81
C ASP A 3 -14.08 -5.29 13.96
N GLN A 4 -12.90 -5.33 14.58
CA GLN A 4 -11.70 -5.86 13.94
C GLN A 4 -11.87 -7.36 13.86
N ILE A 5 -12.48 -7.83 12.77
CA ILE A 5 -12.54 -9.26 12.47
C ILE A 5 -11.08 -9.71 12.33
N PRO A 6 -10.56 -10.60 13.19
CA PRO A 6 -9.25 -11.18 12.97
C PRO A 6 -9.33 -11.95 11.65
N ARG A 7 -8.60 -11.48 10.64
CA ARG A 7 -8.58 -12.12 9.33
C ARG A 7 -7.72 -13.38 9.39
N GLN A 8 -8.16 -14.37 10.18
CA GLN A 8 -7.63 -15.72 10.09
C GLN A 8 -8.13 -16.31 8.79
N THR A 9 -7.22 -16.49 7.84
CA THR A 9 -7.52 -17.10 6.55
C THR A 9 -7.04 -18.54 6.66
N SER A 10 -7.94 -19.51 6.51
CA SER A 10 -7.54 -20.92 6.46
C SER A 10 -6.69 -21.20 5.21
N ASP A 11 -5.89 -22.25 5.23
CA ASP A 11 -5.04 -22.66 4.10
C ASP A 11 -5.83 -22.78 2.78
N PHE A 12 -7.07 -23.29 2.87
CA PHE A 12 -7.97 -23.43 1.74
C PHE A 12 -8.42 -22.06 1.18
N GLU A 13 -8.75 -21.11 2.05
CA GLU A 13 -9.13 -19.76 1.66
C GLU A 13 -7.95 -19.00 1.04
N MET A 14 -6.73 -19.22 1.55
CA MET A 14 -5.52 -18.60 1.02
C MET A 14 -5.19 -19.10 -0.39
N LEU A 15 -5.28 -20.41 -0.61
CA LEU A 15 -5.08 -20.98 -1.95
C LEU A 15 -6.13 -20.46 -2.95
N ALA A 16 -7.40 -20.44 -2.54
CA ALA A 16 -8.48 -19.89 -3.37
C ALA A 16 -8.25 -18.41 -3.70
N TYR A 17 -7.84 -17.62 -2.71
CA TYR A 17 -7.49 -16.21 -2.91
C TYR A 17 -6.37 -16.04 -3.93
N VAL A 18 -5.29 -16.82 -3.83
CA VAL A 18 -4.16 -16.78 -4.76
C VAL A 18 -4.59 -17.18 -6.17
N THR A 19 -5.32 -18.28 -6.32
CA THR A 19 -5.77 -18.77 -7.63
C THR A 19 -6.69 -17.76 -8.32
N ASN A 20 -7.67 -17.21 -7.61
CA ASN A 20 -8.60 -16.23 -8.17
C ASN A 20 -7.91 -14.90 -8.50
N SER A 21 -7.00 -14.42 -7.64
CA SER A 21 -6.26 -13.20 -7.89
C SER A 21 -5.33 -13.35 -9.09
N ALA A 22 -4.66 -14.49 -9.23
CA ALA A 22 -3.83 -14.78 -10.40
C ALA A 22 -4.66 -14.77 -11.69
N ALA A 23 -5.85 -15.39 -11.69
CA ALA A 23 -6.76 -15.35 -12.83
C ALA A 23 -7.20 -13.93 -13.18
N LEU A 24 -7.57 -13.12 -12.17
CA LEU A 24 -7.97 -11.72 -12.35
C LEU A 24 -6.84 -10.86 -12.93
N LEU A 25 -5.60 -11.11 -12.50
CA LEU A 25 -4.41 -10.40 -12.95
C LEU A 25 -3.83 -10.94 -14.27
N GLY A 26 -4.44 -11.99 -14.85
CA GLY A 26 -3.93 -12.64 -16.07
C GLY A 26 -2.61 -13.40 -15.87
N LEU A 27 -2.29 -13.79 -14.63
CA LEU A 27 -1.10 -14.56 -14.29
C LEU A 27 -1.40 -16.06 -14.39
N SER A 28 -0.61 -16.77 -15.20
CA SER A 28 -0.72 -18.23 -15.29
C SER A 28 0.13 -18.88 -14.20
N LEU A 29 -0.53 -19.59 -13.27
CA LEU A 29 0.12 -20.34 -12.21
C LEU A 29 -0.20 -21.83 -12.35
N ALA A 30 0.84 -22.66 -12.38
CA ALA A 30 0.66 -24.09 -12.20
C ALA A 30 0.18 -24.40 -10.76
N PRO A 31 -0.54 -25.51 -10.51
CA PRO A 31 -1.06 -25.82 -9.17
C PRO A 31 0.01 -25.77 -8.06
N ALA A 32 1.17 -26.40 -8.29
CA ALA A 32 2.27 -26.37 -7.33
C ALA A 32 2.90 -24.98 -7.12
N GLN A 33 2.78 -24.06 -8.09
CA GLN A 33 3.20 -22.66 -7.91
C GLN A 33 2.18 -21.91 -7.05
N ALA A 34 0.88 -22.11 -7.29
CA ALA A 34 -0.18 -21.50 -6.48
C ALA A 34 -0.07 -21.91 -5.00
N GLU A 35 0.21 -23.18 -4.71
CA GLU A 35 0.46 -23.66 -3.34
C GLU A 35 1.64 -22.95 -2.67
N ARG A 36 2.78 -22.83 -3.37
CA ARG A 36 3.96 -22.13 -2.82
C ARG A 36 3.68 -20.64 -2.59
N VAL A 37 2.97 -19.99 -3.52
CA VAL A 37 2.59 -18.59 -3.38
C VAL A 37 1.63 -18.41 -2.20
N ALA A 38 0.66 -19.31 -2.01
CA ALA A 38 -0.25 -19.29 -0.86
C ALA A 38 0.50 -19.36 0.47
N GLN A 39 1.50 -20.26 0.60
CA GLN A 39 2.32 -20.36 1.80
C GLN A 39 3.13 -19.08 2.09
N GLN A 40 3.69 -18.44 1.05
CA GLN A 40 4.41 -17.17 1.24
C GLN A 40 3.46 -16.03 1.59
N LEU A 41 2.29 -15.99 0.95
CA LEU A 41 1.29 -14.97 1.19
C LEU A 41 0.70 -15.08 2.61
N GLU A 42 0.55 -16.28 3.15
CA GLU A 42 0.16 -16.49 4.55
C GLU A 42 1.17 -15.87 5.53
N ARG A 43 2.47 -16.06 5.29
CA ARG A 43 3.52 -15.41 6.09
C ARG A 43 3.45 -13.89 6.00
N THR A 44 3.17 -13.35 4.82
CA THR A 44 2.96 -11.91 4.62
C THR A 44 1.68 -11.42 5.29
N ALA A 45 0.61 -12.21 5.31
CA ALA A 45 -0.64 -11.86 5.98
C ALA A 45 -0.43 -11.70 7.49
N LEU A 46 0.40 -12.54 8.11
CA LEU A 46 0.80 -12.36 9.52
C LEU A 46 1.54 -11.04 9.77
N MET A 47 2.40 -10.61 8.84
CA MET A 47 3.06 -9.29 8.94
C MET A 47 2.06 -8.15 8.75
N ALA A 48 1.12 -8.28 7.81
CA ALA A 48 0.08 -7.29 7.58
C ALA A 48 -0.85 -7.13 8.80
N GLN A 49 -1.17 -8.22 9.51
CA GLN A 49 -1.95 -8.16 10.76
C GLN A 49 -1.28 -7.30 11.84
N GLN A 50 0.06 -7.24 11.87
CA GLN A 50 0.79 -6.37 12.80
C GLN A 50 0.61 -4.89 12.43
N LEU A 51 0.51 -4.58 11.13
CA LEU A 51 0.25 -3.22 10.64
C LEU A 51 -1.20 -2.79 10.89
N ASP A 52 -2.18 -3.69 10.72
CA ASP A 52 -3.60 -3.42 10.97
C ASP A 52 -3.90 -3.07 12.44
N ALA A 53 -3.02 -3.49 13.37
CA ALA A 53 -3.13 -3.16 14.79
C ALA A 53 -2.75 -1.69 15.11
N LEU A 54 -2.13 -0.98 14.16
CA LEU A 54 -1.76 0.42 14.34
C LEU A 54 -2.99 1.32 14.24
N LYS A 55 -3.12 2.27 15.16
CA LYS A 55 -4.20 3.27 15.13
C LYS A 55 -3.85 4.38 14.16
N LEU A 56 -4.39 4.30 12.95
CA LEU A 56 -4.32 5.38 11.98
C LEU A 56 -5.55 6.27 12.07
N ALA A 57 -5.34 7.58 12.21
CA ALA A 57 -6.41 8.56 12.10
C ALA A 57 -6.68 8.87 10.61
N PRO A 58 -7.88 9.35 10.23
CA PRO A 58 -8.20 9.64 8.84
C PRO A 58 -7.28 10.68 8.16
N ASP A 59 -6.65 11.55 8.95
CA ASP A 59 -5.70 12.58 8.56
C ASP A 59 -4.24 12.12 8.61
N HIS A 60 -3.99 10.84 8.91
CA HIS A 60 -2.67 10.24 8.66
C HIS A 60 -2.51 9.98 7.17
N GLU A 61 -1.81 10.90 6.51
CA GLU A 61 -1.59 10.83 5.08
C GLU A 61 -0.52 9.78 4.70
N LEU A 62 -0.39 9.53 3.39
CA LEU A 62 0.68 8.70 2.83
C LEU A 62 2.05 9.33 3.12
N ALA A 63 3.09 8.50 3.14
CA ALA A 63 4.46 8.97 3.38
C ALA A 63 4.92 10.00 2.34
N GLU A 64 4.42 9.91 1.11
CA GLU A 64 4.73 10.83 0.01
C GLU A 64 3.44 11.34 -0.61
N ILE A 65 3.36 12.66 -0.82
CA ILE A 65 2.21 13.35 -1.39
C ILE A 65 2.58 13.89 -2.77
N TYR A 66 1.69 13.68 -3.74
CA TYR A 66 1.88 14.13 -5.10
C TYR A 66 2.03 15.66 -5.17
N CYS A 67 3.14 16.12 -5.76
CA CYS A 67 3.41 17.52 -6.03
C CYS A 67 3.37 17.76 -7.54
N PRO A 68 2.25 18.25 -8.11
CA PRO A 68 2.09 18.38 -9.57
C PRO A 68 3.11 19.34 -10.20
N LEU A 69 3.55 20.34 -9.45
CA LEU A 69 4.58 21.29 -9.86
C LEU A 69 5.28 21.81 -8.62
N ALA A 70 6.60 21.97 -8.68
CA ALA A 70 7.36 22.61 -7.62
C ALA A 70 6.80 24.02 -7.34
N PHE A 71 6.74 24.40 -6.07
CA PHE A 71 6.33 25.75 -5.70
C PHE A 71 7.36 26.78 -6.23
N PRO A 72 6.92 27.87 -6.88
CA PRO A 72 7.85 28.84 -7.45
C PRO A 72 8.67 29.51 -6.35
N LEU A 73 9.99 29.54 -6.51
CA LEU A 73 10.85 30.42 -5.74
C LEU A 73 10.53 31.86 -6.16
N GLN A 74 10.04 32.69 -5.23
CA GLN A 74 9.96 34.12 -5.47
C GLN A 74 11.38 34.63 -5.71
N ALA A 75 11.65 35.19 -6.90
CA ALA A 75 12.87 35.94 -7.12
C ALA A 75 12.87 37.13 -6.16
N THR A 76 13.83 37.16 -5.24
CA THR A 76 14.08 38.30 -4.35
C THR A 76 14.18 39.57 -5.22
N GLN A 77 13.30 40.54 -4.99
CA GLN A 77 13.32 41.82 -5.70
C GLN A 77 14.54 42.65 -5.25
N GLU A 78 15.71 42.40 -5.84
CA GLU A 78 16.92 43.21 -5.65
C GLU A 78 17.23 44.03 -6.92
N GLN A 79 16.37 44.97 -7.36
CA GLN A 79 16.76 45.81 -8.50
C GLN A 79 16.02 47.14 -8.76
N GLN A 80 15.24 47.72 -7.84
CA GLN A 80 14.47 48.93 -8.17
C GLN A 80 14.68 50.19 -7.30
N ASP A 81 15.64 50.25 -6.37
CA ASP A 81 15.75 51.42 -5.48
C ASP A 81 17.13 52.10 -5.35
N LYS A 82 17.99 52.01 -6.38
CA LYS A 82 19.27 52.76 -6.42
C LYS A 82 19.57 53.40 -7.77
N SER A 83 18.63 54.19 -8.29
CA SER A 83 18.94 55.21 -9.29
C SER A 83 18.00 56.40 -9.11
N LEU A 84 18.35 57.25 -8.14
CA LEU A 84 18.07 58.69 -8.12
C LEU A 84 19.31 59.39 -7.56
#